data_AF-A0AAD8FQK4-F1
#
_entry.id   AF-A0AAD8FQK4-F1
#
_cell.length_a   1.000
_cell.length_b   1.000
_cell.length_c   1.000
_cell.angle_alpha   90.00
_cell.angle_beta   90.00
_cell.angle_gamma   90.00
#
_symmetry.space_group_name_H-M   'P 1'
#
loop_
_entity.id
_entity.type
_entity.pdbx_description
1 polymer ?
#
loop_
_entity_poly.entity_id
_entity_poly.type
_entity_poly.pdbx_seq_one_letter_code
_entity_poly.pdbx_strand_id
1 'polypeptide(L)'
;MRRGILAHQGHSSSQASRSLLAAPASRSFCTAPDQPTFDSISRYRRGHGSTWRVKNILKSMGVRQSGQITEGTTREGSPEKTRKTCIRGDKISGNPCPVCRDPKLQVDYRNVKLLEQFISNHSGVIHDPTHTGVCMKQHKNLTRAIDAARDHGLLPFRVPFVEFKMEDYSNSHGAVTKTPPPSEAGQAGPWYSWYQWNQPPEKEIAKVRQVYHKYLKEEEPVAGQ
;
A
#
# COMPACT_ATOMS: atom_id res chain seq x y z
N MET A 1 -54.02 -51.52 -28.80
CA MET A 1 -53.73 -52.96 -29.04
C MET A 1 -52.21 -53.14 -29.10
N ARG A 2 -51.67 -54.11 -28.34
CA ARG A 2 -50.31 -54.74 -28.36
C ARG A 2 -49.10 -53.81 -28.10
N ARG A 3 -48.37 -53.84 -26.96
CA ARG A 3 -47.56 -54.85 -26.21
C ARG A 3 -46.22 -55.27 -26.87
N GLY A 4 -45.15 -55.15 -26.06
CA GLY A 4 -43.80 -55.76 -26.15
C GLY A 4 -42.72 -54.68 -25.94
N ILE A 5 -41.99 -54.51 -24.82
CA ILE A 5 -41.17 -55.37 -23.93
C ILE A 5 -40.09 -56.17 -24.66
N LEU A 6 -38.83 -55.75 -24.51
CA LEU A 6 -37.71 -56.64 -24.21
C LEU A 6 -36.66 -55.90 -23.35
N ALA A 7 -36.33 -56.51 -22.21
CA ALA A 7 -35.26 -56.13 -21.32
C ALA A 7 -34.01 -56.97 -21.65
N HIS A 8 -32.81 -56.42 -21.46
CA HIS A 8 -31.62 -57.22 -21.19
C HIS A 8 -30.76 -56.60 -20.07
N GLN A 9 -30.47 -57.46 -19.10
CA GLN A 9 -29.48 -57.41 -18.02
C GLN A 9 -28.07 -57.29 -18.64
N GLY A 10 -26.97 -56.88 -18.01
CA GLY A 10 -26.53 -56.85 -16.61
C GLY A 10 -24.98 -56.88 -16.59
N HIS A 11 -24.39 -56.80 -15.39
CA HIS A 11 -22.96 -56.96 -15.02
C HIS A 11 -22.11 -55.67 -15.14
N SER A 12 -21.73 -54.96 -14.07
CA SER A 12 -20.98 -55.37 -12.86
C SER A 12 -19.70 -56.15 -13.18
N SER A 13 -18.57 -55.45 -13.18
CA SER A 13 -17.25 -56.04 -12.92
C SER A 13 -16.32 -55.01 -12.31
N SER A 14 -16.20 -55.14 -10.99
CA SER A 14 -15.09 -54.68 -10.16
C SER A 14 -13.75 -55.14 -10.74
N GLN A 15 -12.81 -54.23 -10.94
CA GLN A 15 -11.39 -54.55 -10.88
C GLN A 15 -10.68 -53.60 -9.92
N ALA A 16 -10.39 -54.15 -8.74
CA ALA A 16 -9.32 -53.69 -7.88
C ALA A 16 -7.99 -54.11 -8.51
N SER A 17 -7.03 -53.18 -8.60
CA SER A 17 -5.62 -53.55 -8.62
C SER A 17 -4.69 -52.38 -8.30
N ARG A 18 -4.05 -52.54 -7.13
CA ARG A 18 -2.66 -52.20 -6.80
C ARG A 18 -2.31 -50.73 -6.61
N SER A 19 -2.42 -50.32 -5.35
CA SER A 19 -1.55 -49.31 -4.74
C SER A 19 -0.08 -49.68 -4.92
N LEU A 20 0.66 -48.87 -5.67
CA LEU A 20 2.11 -48.79 -5.56
C LEU A 20 2.43 -47.75 -4.49
N LEU A 21 2.86 -48.23 -3.33
CA LEU A 21 3.44 -47.41 -2.28
C LEU A 21 4.75 -46.83 -2.82
N ALA A 22 4.76 -45.53 -3.13
CA ALA A 22 5.99 -44.79 -3.32
C ALA A 22 6.69 -44.66 -1.96
N ALA A 23 7.89 -45.26 -1.86
CA ALA A 23 8.74 -45.17 -0.67
C ALA A 23 9.08 -43.70 -0.36
N PRO A 24 9.05 -43.27 0.92
CA PRO A 24 9.59 -41.97 1.29
C PRO A 24 11.11 -42.02 1.15
N ALA A 25 11.64 -41.32 0.15
CA ALA A 25 13.07 -41.04 0.08
C ALA A 25 13.45 -40.16 1.29
N SER A 26 14.03 -40.80 2.31
CA SER A 26 14.69 -40.15 3.43
C SER A 26 15.89 -39.35 2.92
N ARG A 27 15.67 -38.09 2.54
CA ARG A 27 16.76 -37.11 2.42
C ARG A 27 17.09 -36.59 3.81
N SER A 28 17.97 -37.33 4.47
CA SER A 28 18.60 -36.90 5.70
C SER A 28 19.81 -36.02 5.42
N PHE A 29 19.97 -35.05 6.31
CA PHE A 29 21.15 -34.21 6.56
C PHE A 29 21.42 -33.06 5.59
N CYS A 30 20.75 -31.95 5.93
CA CYS A 30 21.32 -30.61 6.11
C CYS A 30 22.84 -30.51 5.87
N THR A 31 23.25 -29.89 4.78
CA THR A 31 24.52 -29.16 4.75
C THR A 31 24.31 -27.81 5.43
N ALA A 32 24.85 -27.65 6.65
CA ALA A 32 25.28 -26.34 7.11
C ALA A 32 26.70 -26.13 6.57
N PRO A 33 26.97 -24.99 5.93
CA PRO A 33 27.44 -23.87 6.73
C PRO A 33 26.87 -22.55 6.22
N ASP A 34 26.04 -21.93 7.04
CA ASP A 34 26.14 -20.50 7.31
C ASP A 34 25.54 -20.35 8.69
N GLN A 35 26.41 -20.24 9.69
CA GLN A 35 26.00 -19.71 10.98
C GLN A 35 25.31 -18.38 10.68
N PRO A 36 24.00 -18.20 10.96
CA PRO A 36 23.46 -16.86 10.97
C PRO A 36 24.33 -16.13 12.00
N THR A 37 25.10 -15.16 11.53
CA THR A 37 25.81 -14.22 12.41
C THR A 37 24.79 -13.83 13.47
N PHE A 38 25.17 -13.93 14.74
CA PHE A 38 24.29 -13.69 15.88
C PHE A 38 23.64 -12.30 15.71
N ASP A 39 22.49 -12.28 15.03
CA ASP A 39 21.82 -11.05 14.68
C ASP A 39 21.08 -10.66 15.94
N SER A 40 21.78 -9.88 16.76
CA SER A 40 21.26 -9.34 18.01
C SER A 40 19.95 -8.56 17.80
N ILE A 41 19.64 -8.12 16.56
CA ILE A 41 18.41 -7.43 16.18
C ILE A 41 17.28 -8.43 15.87
N SER A 42 17.59 -9.63 15.36
CA SER A 42 16.58 -10.64 14.99
C SER A 42 15.75 -11.17 16.18
N ARG A 43 16.31 -11.20 17.40
CA ARG A 43 15.55 -11.57 18.62
C ARG A 43 14.46 -10.56 18.93
N TYR A 44 14.75 -9.27 18.79
CA TYR A 44 13.78 -8.20 19.06
C TYR A 44 12.71 -8.11 17.96
N ARG A 45 13.01 -8.59 16.74
CA ARG A 45 12.07 -8.64 15.61
C ARG A 45 10.89 -9.60 15.80
N ARG A 46 11.04 -10.63 16.65
CA ARG A 46 10.06 -11.74 16.82
C ARG A 46 9.44 -11.88 18.23
N GLY A 47 9.70 -10.94 19.13
CA GLY A 47 9.17 -11.00 20.50
C GLY A 47 7.78 -10.38 20.62
N HIS A 48 6.74 -11.20 20.56
CA HIS A 48 5.42 -10.85 21.08
C HIS A 48 5.52 -10.63 22.60
N GLY A 49 5.25 -9.42 23.08
CA GLY A 49 4.66 -9.21 24.41
C GLY A 49 5.55 -9.26 25.66
N SER A 50 6.89 -9.25 25.58
CA SER A 50 7.69 -9.07 26.80
C SER A 50 7.74 -7.59 27.19
N THR A 51 7.10 -7.24 28.31
CA THR A 51 7.02 -5.92 28.94
C THR A 51 8.28 -5.08 28.72
N TRP A 52 8.26 -4.24 27.68
CA TRP A 52 9.35 -3.32 27.40
C TRP A 52 9.46 -2.36 28.58
N ARG A 53 10.60 -2.40 29.28
CA ARG A 53 11.03 -1.29 30.13
C ARG A 53 11.46 -0.17 29.19
N VAL A 54 10.49 0.46 28.53
CA VAL A 54 10.72 1.68 27.76
C VAL A 54 11.17 2.71 28.80
N LYS A 55 12.47 2.98 28.87
CA LYS A 55 12.95 4.16 29.58
C LYS A 55 12.17 5.33 28.99
N ASN A 56 11.62 6.22 29.81
CA ASN A 56 10.97 7.42 29.29
C ASN A 56 12.02 8.24 28.54
N ILE A 57 12.02 8.12 27.21
CA ILE A 57 13.02 8.74 26.32
C ILE A 57 12.95 10.26 26.53
N LEU A 58 11.74 10.82 26.69
CA LEU A 58 11.55 12.23 27.00
C LEU A 58 11.94 12.63 28.44
N LYS A 59 11.73 11.79 29.47
CA LYS A 59 12.17 12.13 30.84
C LYS A 59 13.70 12.21 30.95
N SER A 60 14.43 11.41 30.16
CA SER A 60 15.90 11.50 30.09
C SER A 60 16.40 12.70 29.28
N MET A 61 15.55 13.30 28.44
CA MET A 61 15.90 14.48 27.64
C MET A 61 15.72 15.81 28.40
N GLY A 62 15.31 15.79 29.68
CA GLY A 62 15.14 17.00 30.47
C GLY A 62 14.06 17.95 29.93
N VAL A 63 13.18 17.45 29.05
CA VAL A 63 12.06 18.23 28.52
C VAL A 63 11.01 18.31 29.62
N ARG A 64 10.97 19.45 30.31
CA ARG A 64 9.93 19.76 31.31
C ARG A 64 8.57 19.67 30.64
N GLN A 65 7.67 18.87 31.21
CA GLN A 65 6.26 18.88 30.81
C GLN A 65 5.71 20.29 31.08
N SER A 66 5.04 20.83 30.06
CA SER A 66 4.52 22.18 29.90
C SER A 66 4.08 22.90 31.18
N GLY A 67 4.52 24.15 31.32
CA GLY A 67 4.03 25.04 32.36
C GLY A 67 4.61 26.45 32.38
N GLN A 68 5.64 26.76 31.58
CA GLN A 68 6.07 28.12 31.34
C GLN A 68 6.49 28.25 29.88
N ILE A 69 5.68 28.95 29.09
CA ILE A 69 6.21 29.81 28.05
C ILE A 69 7.03 30.90 28.76
N THR A 70 8.21 30.56 29.28
CA THR A 70 9.21 31.63 29.34
C THR A 70 9.46 31.97 27.89
N GLU A 71 9.19 33.21 27.50
CA GLU A 71 9.79 33.85 26.34
C GLU A 71 11.31 33.73 26.49
N GLY A 72 11.80 32.54 26.19
CA GLY A 72 13.19 32.15 26.28
C GLY A 72 13.70 32.27 24.88
N THR A 73 14.23 33.45 24.57
CA THR A 73 15.10 33.79 23.46
C THR A 73 15.44 32.56 22.61
N THR A 74 14.73 32.36 21.50
CA THR A 74 15.26 31.53 20.41
C THR A 74 16.67 32.02 20.21
N ARG A 75 17.68 31.20 20.52
CA ARG A 75 19.04 31.48 20.08
C ARG A 75 18.94 31.67 18.58
N GLU A 76 19.05 32.92 18.14
CA GLU A 76 19.12 33.35 16.75
C GLU A 76 20.02 32.34 16.03
N GLY A 77 19.45 31.45 15.21
CA GLY A 77 20.21 30.44 14.45
C GLY A 77 20.08 28.97 14.86
N SER A 78 19.10 28.54 15.66
CA SER A 78 18.78 27.10 15.70
C SER A 78 18.16 26.65 14.37
N PRO A 79 18.67 25.59 13.72
CA PRO A 79 18.17 25.17 12.42
C PRO A 79 16.72 24.69 12.54
N GLU A 80 15.86 25.15 11.61
CA GLU A 80 14.43 24.81 11.55
C GLU A 80 14.19 23.29 11.52
N LYS A 81 15.14 22.52 10.99
CA LYS A 81 15.04 21.06 10.82
C LYS A 81 16.27 20.37 11.38
N THR A 82 16.05 19.24 12.05
CA THR A 82 17.14 18.37 12.49
C THR A 82 17.78 17.64 11.30
N ARG A 83 18.94 17.01 11.54
CA ARG A 83 19.68 16.25 10.51
C ARG A 83 18.83 15.17 9.82
N LYS A 84 19.17 14.87 8.56
CA LYS A 84 18.50 13.83 7.75
C LYS A 84 18.57 12.43 8.38
N THR A 85 19.78 11.97 8.73
CA THR A 85 20.02 10.65 9.35
C THR A 85 21.14 10.71 10.38
N CYS A 86 21.07 9.85 11.41
CA CYS A 86 22.17 9.67 12.39
C CYS A 86 23.18 8.62 11.94
N ILE A 87 22.69 7.60 11.23
CA ILE A 87 23.45 6.44 10.77
C ILE A 87 23.71 6.64 9.28
N ARG A 88 24.99 6.57 8.88
CA ARG A 88 25.44 6.67 7.48
C ARG A 88 26.31 5.44 7.19
N GLY A 89 25.75 4.44 6.51
CA GLY A 89 26.38 3.11 6.43
C GLY A 89 26.55 2.53 7.83
N ASP A 90 27.75 2.05 8.15
CA ASP A 90 28.07 1.47 9.46
C ASP A 90 28.46 2.51 10.53
N LYS A 91 28.57 3.79 10.16
CA LYS A 91 29.02 4.85 11.06
C LYS A 91 27.85 5.57 11.72
N ILE A 92 27.88 5.64 13.05
CA ILE A 92 26.94 6.39 13.88
C ILE A 92 27.54 7.77 14.18
N SER A 93 26.74 8.83 14.01
CA SER A 93 27.15 10.21 14.36
C SER A 93 27.45 10.32 15.85
N GLY A 94 28.45 11.13 16.24
CA GLY A 94 28.93 11.21 17.64
C GLY A 94 27.86 11.54 18.69
N ASN A 95 26.90 12.41 18.36
CA ASN A 95 25.71 12.64 19.19
C ASN A 95 24.47 12.07 18.47
N PRO A 96 24.16 10.76 18.53
CA PRO A 96 23.03 10.15 17.80
C PRO A 96 21.68 10.52 18.42
N CYS A 97 20.60 10.32 17.66
CA CYS A 97 19.25 10.61 18.16
C CYS A 97 18.86 9.62 19.26
N PRO A 98 17.90 9.94 20.16
CA PRO A 98 17.50 9.03 21.24
C PRO A 98 17.05 7.65 20.71
N VAL A 99 16.38 7.64 19.56
CA VAL A 99 15.95 6.40 18.87
C VAL A 99 17.13 5.65 18.22
N CYS A 100 18.14 6.38 17.76
CA CYS A 100 19.26 5.86 16.98
C CYS A 100 20.44 5.41 17.86
N ARG A 101 20.47 5.88 19.12
CA ARG A 101 21.51 5.55 20.10
C ARG A 101 21.42 4.09 20.52
N ASP A 102 20.19 3.60 20.71
CA ASP A 102 19.92 2.25 21.18
C ASP A 102 19.39 1.38 20.01
N PRO A 103 20.21 0.49 19.42
CA PRO A 103 19.78 -0.33 18.27
C PRO A 103 18.71 -1.39 18.63
N LYS A 104 18.51 -1.64 19.92
CA LYS A 104 17.45 -2.53 20.44
C LYS A 104 16.08 -1.87 20.38
N LEU A 105 16.02 -0.55 20.22
CA LEU A 105 14.78 0.20 20.18
C LEU A 105 14.24 0.19 18.75
N GLN A 106 13.30 -0.72 18.50
CA GLN A 106 12.63 -0.82 17.21
C GLN A 106 11.34 0.01 17.18
N VAL A 107 11.23 0.88 16.19
CA VAL A 107 10.03 1.70 15.94
C VAL A 107 9.02 0.87 15.14
N ASP A 108 8.09 0.26 15.87
CA ASP A 108 6.98 -0.54 15.32
C ASP A 108 5.64 0.02 15.81
N TYR A 109 4.58 -0.13 15.02
CA TYR A 109 3.20 0.27 15.38
C TYR A 109 2.66 -0.47 16.62
N ARG A 110 3.18 -1.68 16.88
CA ARG A 110 2.81 -2.51 18.05
C ARG A 110 3.32 -1.95 19.37
N ASN A 111 4.36 -1.12 19.35
CA ASN A 111 5.02 -0.60 20.54
C ASN A 111 4.35 0.69 21.02
N VAL A 112 3.10 0.61 21.45
CA VAL A 112 2.27 1.75 21.85
C VAL A 112 2.96 2.64 22.90
N LYS A 113 3.53 2.04 23.96
CA LYS A 113 4.23 2.75 25.04
C LYS A 113 5.43 3.58 24.58
N LEU A 114 6.03 3.24 23.44
CA LEU A 114 7.11 4.02 22.83
C LEU A 114 6.52 5.19 22.04
N LEU A 115 5.49 4.92 21.24
CA LEU A 115 4.87 5.90 20.36
C LEU A 115 4.16 7.01 21.14
N GLU A 116 3.48 6.67 22.24
CA GLU A 116 2.82 7.63 23.15
C GLU A 116 3.78 8.73 23.62
N GLN A 117 5.06 8.43 23.81
CA GLN A 117 6.05 9.41 24.24
C GLN A 117 6.27 10.52 23.20
N PHE A 118 6.11 10.20 21.91
CA PHE A 118 6.28 11.15 20.81
C PHE A 118 4.98 11.90 20.46
N ILE A 119 3.91 11.69 21.23
CA ILE A 119 2.60 12.31 21.04
C ILE A 119 2.29 13.22 22.23
N SER A 120 1.72 14.38 21.97
CA SER A 120 1.19 15.26 23.02
C SER A 120 -0.01 14.62 23.71
N ASN A 121 0.04 14.42 25.03
CA ASN A 121 -1.05 13.87 25.83
C ASN A 121 -2.35 14.68 25.74
N HIS A 122 -2.26 16.00 25.50
CA HIS A 122 -3.41 16.89 25.46
C HIS A 122 -3.98 17.07 24.05
N SER A 123 -3.09 17.27 23.07
CA SER A 123 -3.50 17.61 21.70
C SER A 123 -3.65 16.37 20.82
N GLY A 124 -3.02 15.25 21.17
CA GLY A 124 -2.91 14.06 20.29
C GLY A 124 -2.02 14.28 19.06
N VAL A 125 -1.32 15.42 18.98
CA VAL A 125 -0.44 15.81 17.88
C VAL A 125 0.96 15.23 18.11
N ILE A 126 1.60 14.78 17.03
CA ILE A 126 2.97 14.27 17.06
C ILE A 126 3.93 15.43 17.32
N HIS A 127 4.88 15.25 18.24
CA HIS A 127 5.88 16.27 18.53
C HIS A 127 6.84 16.49 17.37
N ASP A 128 7.19 17.76 17.16
CA ASP A 128 8.16 18.14 16.14
C ASP A 128 9.53 17.49 16.38
N PRO A 129 10.28 17.21 15.30
CA PRO A 129 11.62 16.63 15.40
C PRO A 129 12.62 17.55 16.11
N THR A 130 12.42 18.87 16.07
CA THR A 130 13.23 19.86 16.80
C THR A 130 13.01 19.76 18.30
N HIS A 131 11.77 19.55 18.74
CA HIS A 131 11.40 19.33 20.14
C HIS A 131 11.92 17.99 20.67
N THR A 132 11.84 16.94 19.85
CA THR A 132 12.21 15.56 20.25
C THR A 132 13.68 15.20 19.99
N GLY A 133 14.41 15.99 19.21
CA GLY A 133 15.81 15.74 18.85
C GLY A 133 16.04 14.51 17.95
N VAL A 134 14.98 13.96 17.34
CA VAL A 134 15.08 12.81 16.43
C VAL A 134 15.56 13.24 15.05
N CYS A 135 16.27 12.37 14.34
CA CYS A 135 16.60 12.65 12.92
C CYS A 135 15.36 12.53 12.04
N MET A 136 15.35 13.22 10.90
CA MET A 136 14.23 13.22 9.96
C MET A 136 13.82 11.81 9.50
N LYS A 137 14.78 10.90 9.28
CA LYS A 137 14.49 9.51 8.91
C LYS A 137 13.68 8.79 9.99
N GLN A 138 14.07 8.93 11.25
CA GLN A 138 13.31 8.30 12.34
C GLN A 138 12.00 9.01 12.62
N HIS A 139 11.93 10.34 12.46
CA HIS A 139 10.66 11.06 12.56
C HIS A 139 9.65 10.53 11.54
N LYS A 140 10.03 10.36 10.27
CA LYS A 140 9.17 9.75 9.24
C LYS A 140 8.74 8.33 9.58
N ASN A 141 9.64 7.52 10.15
CA ASN A 141 9.30 6.16 10.60
C ASN A 141 8.32 6.18 11.77
N LEU A 142 8.49 7.10 12.73
CA LEU A 142 7.57 7.30 13.85
C LEU A 142 6.19 7.73 13.36
N THR A 143 6.09 8.71 12.45
CA THR A 143 4.81 9.13 11.87
C THR A 143 4.08 7.95 11.24
N ARG A 144 4.76 7.17 10.37
CA ARG A 144 4.17 5.98 9.75
C ARG A 144 3.73 4.93 10.76
N ALA A 145 4.52 4.70 11.82
CA ALA A 145 4.18 3.73 12.86
C ALA A 145 3.00 4.20 13.73
N ILE A 146 2.90 5.51 13.99
CA ILE A 146 1.77 6.12 14.72
C ILE A 146 0.50 6.04 13.88
N ASP A 147 0.56 6.38 12.60
CA ASP A 147 -0.59 6.30 11.70
C ASP A 147 -1.07 4.85 11.56
N ALA A 148 -0.15 3.91 11.33
CA ALA A 148 -0.49 2.49 11.32
C ALA A 148 -1.08 2.01 12.66
N ALA A 149 -0.58 2.49 13.80
CA ALA A 149 -1.14 2.16 15.10
C ALA A 149 -2.55 2.74 15.32
N ARG A 150 -2.85 3.92 14.75
CA ARG A 150 -4.20 4.50 14.74
C ARG A 150 -5.14 3.70 13.85
N ASP A 151 -4.69 3.33 12.65
CA ASP A 151 -5.45 2.51 11.71
C ASP A 151 -5.78 1.12 12.28
N HIS A 152 -4.85 0.53 13.03
CA HIS A 152 -5.06 -0.74 13.74
C HIS A 152 -5.82 -0.61 15.07
N GLY A 153 -6.19 0.61 15.48
CA GLY A 153 -6.90 0.86 16.75
C GLY A 153 -6.08 0.60 18.02
N LEU A 154 -4.75 0.55 17.93
CA LEU A 154 -3.85 0.38 19.08
C LEU A 154 -3.60 1.70 19.83
N LEU A 155 -3.68 2.83 19.12
CA LEU A 155 -3.53 4.17 19.68
C LEU A 155 -4.87 4.93 19.63
N PRO A 156 -5.35 5.47 20.77
CA PRO A 156 -6.55 6.31 20.77
C PRO A 156 -6.27 7.66 20.11
N PHE A 157 -7.21 8.15 19.30
CA PHE A 157 -7.18 9.48 18.72
C PHE A 157 -8.60 10.05 18.58
N ARG A 158 -8.71 11.37 18.45
CA ARG A 158 -10.01 12.04 18.31
C ARG A 158 -10.48 11.95 16.86
N VAL A 159 -11.60 11.27 16.64
CA VAL A 159 -12.32 11.28 15.36
C VAL A 159 -13.44 12.32 15.47
N PRO A 160 -13.44 13.38 14.64
CA PRO A 160 -14.55 14.33 14.64
C PRO A 160 -15.80 13.65 14.06
N PHE A 161 -16.95 13.94 14.68
CA PHE A 161 -18.23 13.61 14.06
C PHE A 161 -18.44 14.53 12.85
N VAL A 162 -18.79 13.94 11.71
CA VAL A 162 -19.11 14.67 10.48
C VAL A 162 -20.59 14.46 10.21
N GLU A 163 -21.36 15.55 10.18
CA GLU A 163 -22.76 15.52 9.78
C GLU A 163 -22.85 15.41 8.26
N PHE A 164 -23.58 14.40 7.80
CA PHE A 164 -23.90 14.26 6.39
C PHE A 164 -25.32 14.77 6.15
N LYS A 165 -25.50 15.55 5.07
CA LYS A 165 -26.81 16.10 4.69
C LYS A 165 -27.60 15.07 3.91
N MET A 166 -28.90 14.93 4.20
CA MET A 166 -29.75 13.93 3.54
C MET A 166 -29.88 14.19 2.03
N GLU A 167 -29.78 15.46 1.64
CA GLU A 167 -29.82 15.92 0.25
C GLU A 167 -28.68 15.33 -0.60
N ASP A 168 -27.53 15.02 0.03
CA ASP A 168 -26.36 14.41 -0.64
C ASP A 168 -26.58 12.91 -0.97
N TYR A 169 -27.56 12.27 -0.35
CA TYR A 169 -27.86 10.84 -0.54
C TYR A 169 -28.94 10.55 -1.59
N SER A 170 -29.45 11.57 -2.29
CA SER A 170 -30.44 11.34 -3.33
C SER A 170 -29.82 10.68 -4.56
N ASN A 171 -30.10 9.39 -4.77
CA ASN A 171 -29.72 8.64 -5.97
C ASN A 171 -30.59 8.97 -7.19
N SER A 172 -31.24 10.14 -7.22
CA SER A 172 -32.09 10.60 -8.31
C SER A 172 -31.32 11.29 -9.44
N HIS A 173 -30.04 11.60 -9.24
CA HIS A 173 -29.24 12.29 -10.24
C HIS A 173 -28.92 11.38 -11.44
N GLY A 174 -28.99 11.94 -12.66
CA GLY A 174 -28.77 11.24 -13.92
C GLY A 174 -27.45 10.47 -14.01
N ALA A 175 -26.42 10.89 -13.27
CA ALA A 175 -25.12 10.22 -13.23
C ALA A 175 -25.11 8.91 -12.42
N VAL A 176 -26.03 8.74 -11.46
CA VAL A 176 -26.14 7.53 -10.62
C VAL A 176 -27.25 6.61 -11.15
N THR A 177 -28.33 7.20 -11.66
CA THR A 177 -29.41 6.44 -12.31
C THR A 177 -28.96 5.90 -13.67
N LYS A 178 -29.68 4.89 -14.19
CA LYS A 178 -29.44 4.40 -15.54
C LYS A 178 -29.68 5.51 -16.56
N THR A 179 -28.62 5.91 -17.28
CA THR A 179 -28.75 6.83 -18.41
C THR A 179 -29.60 6.16 -19.49
N PRO A 180 -30.65 6.82 -20.00
CA PRO A 180 -31.41 6.28 -21.12
C PRO A 180 -30.47 6.05 -22.31
N PRO A 181 -30.61 4.94 -23.04
CA PRO A 181 -29.82 4.72 -24.23
C PRO A 181 -30.08 5.86 -25.23
N PRO A 182 -29.09 6.22 -26.06
CA PRO A 182 -29.32 7.09 -27.21
C PRO A 182 -30.48 6.57 -28.06
N SER A 183 -31.17 7.47 -28.77
CA SER A 183 -32.29 7.10 -29.66
C SER A 183 -31.88 5.97 -30.62
N GLU A 184 -32.84 5.14 -31.04
CA GLU A 184 -32.62 3.89 -31.82
C GLU A 184 -31.71 4.04 -33.04
N ALA A 185 -31.59 5.25 -33.61
CA ALA A 185 -30.62 5.59 -34.66
C ALA A 185 -29.13 5.40 -34.24
N GLY A 186 -28.82 5.32 -32.95
CA GLY A 186 -27.48 5.12 -32.40
C GLY A 186 -27.20 3.72 -31.81
N GLN A 187 -28.15 2.78 -31.89
CA GLN A 187 -27.99 1.47 -31.24
C GLN A 187 -27.20 0.45 -32.07
N ALA A 188 -27.06 0.69 -33.38
CA ALA A 188 -26.39 -0.23 -34.30
C ALA A 188 -24.97 0.20 -34.72
N GLY A 189 -24.46 1.36 -34.24
CA GLY A 189 -23.21 1.91 -34.74
C GLY A 189 -22.47 2.85 -33.79
N PRO A 190 -21.31 3.37 -34.21
CA PRO A 190 -20.54 4.33 -33.43
C PRO A 190 -21.31 5.64 -33.17
N TRP A 191 -21.00 6.33 -32.06
CA TRP A 191 -21.68 7.57 -31.65
C TRP A 191 -21.69 8.68 -32.72
N TYR A 192 -20.61 8.77 -33.51
CA TYR A 192 -20.53 9.66 -34.65
C TYR A 192 -20.25 8.88 -35.93
N SER A 193 -20.83 9.35 -37.04
CA SER A 193 -20.65 8.76 -38.37
C SER A 193 -19.19 8.69 -38.82
N TRP A 194 -18.32 9.61 -38.38
CA TRP A 194 -16.90 9.66 -38.77
C TRP A 194 -15.98 8.70 -38.00
N TYR A 195 -16.50 7.98 -36.99
CA TYR A 195 -15.78 6.85 -36.37
C TYR A 195 -15.77 5.61 -37.26
N GLN A 196 -16.78 5.46 -38.12
CA GLN A 196 -16.79 4.41 -39.12
C GLN A 196 -15.93 4.83 -40.30
N TRP A 197 -14.98 3.97 -40.70
CA TRP A 197 -14.19 4.21 -41.89
C TRP A 197 -15.11 4.26 -43.11
N ASN A 198 -15.09 5.41 -43.80
CA ASN A 198 -15.75 5.61 -45.07
C ASN A 198 -14.67 5.94 -46.11
N GLN A 199 -14.65 5.20 -47.22
CA GLN A 199 -13.68 5.42 -48.27
C GLN A 199 -13.88 6.83 -48.88
N PRO A 200 -12.89 7.73 -48.81
CA PRO A 200 -12.99 9.04 -49.43
C PRO A 200 -13.13 8.94 -50.95
N PRO A 201 -13.73 9.93 -51.63
CA PRO A 201 -13.84 9.93 -53.08
C PRO A 201 -12.44 10.01 -53.73
N GLU A 202 -12.25 9.27 -54.82
CA GLU A 202 -10.95 9.14 -55.50
C GLU A 202 -10.35 10.50 -55.94
N LYS A 203 -11.19 11.51 -56.19
CA LYS A 203 -10.75 12.88 -56.52
C LYS A 203 -9.94 13.52 -55.39
N GLU A 204 -10.37 13.34 -54.14
CA GLU A 204 -9.68 13.88 -52.97
C GLU A 204 -8.41 13.07 -52.68
N ILE A 205 -8.46 11.75 -52.87
CA ILE A 205 -7.28 10.88 -52.77
C ILE A 205 -6.24 11.30 -53.81
N ALA A 206 -6.62 11.53 -55.07
CA ALA A 206 -5.72 11.99 -56.12
C ALA A 206 -5.10 13.36 -55.81
N LYS A 207 -5.88 14.28 -55.23
CA LYS A 207 -5.38 15.59 -54.79
C LYS A 207 -4.35 15.47 -53.67
N VAL A 208 -4.60 14.61 -52.68
CA VAL A 208 -3.64 14.31 -51.60
C VAL A 208 -2.38 13.65 -52.18
N ARG A 209 -2.56 12.69 -53.11
CA ARG A 209 -1.45 12.04 -53.80
C ARG A 209 -0.58 13.05 -54.54
N GLN A 210 -1.18 14.02 -55.23
CA GLN A 210 -0.46 15.08 -55.94
C GLN A 210 0.34 15.98 -54.98
N VAL A 211 -0.28 16.46 -53.91
CA VAL A 211 0.34 17.40 -52.96
C VAL A 211 1.47 16.72 -52.18
N TYR A 212 1.27 15.46 -51.77
CA TYR A 212 2.19 14.76 -50.87
C TYR A 212 3.00 13.64 -51.53
N HIS A 213 3.06 13.56 -52.87
CA HIS A 213 3.67 12.46 -53.65
C HIS A 213 5.05 12.00 -53.18
N LYS A 214 5.88 12.89 -52.59
CA LYS A 214 7.23 12.56 -52.11
C LYS A 214 7.27 11.83 -50.77
N TYR A 215 6.17 11.82 -50.02
CA TYR A 215 6.13 11.37 -48.62
C TYR A 215 5.04 10.33 -48.35
N LEU A 216 4.36 9.84 -49.38
CA LEU A 216 3.28 8.85 -49.23
C LEU A 216 3.84 7.47 -48.92
N LYS A 217 3.11 6.75 -48.08
CA LYS A 217 3.30 5.32 -47.81
C LYS A 217 2.30 4.51 -48.63
N GLU A 218 2.56 3.22 -48.80
CA GLU A 218 1.61 2.29 -49.42
C GLU A 218 0.30 2.23 -48.59
N GLU A 219 -0.84 2.20 -49.28
CA GLU A 219 -2.16 2.14 -48.63
C GLU A 219 -2.43 0.72 -48.14
N GLU A 220 -2.63 0.57 -46.83
CA GLU A 220 -3.00 -0.71 -46.21
C GLU A 220 -4.46 -1.07 -46.53
N PRO A 221 -4.76 -2.33 -46.90
CA PRO A 221 -6.14 -2.75 -47.13
C PRO A 221 -6.94 -2.69 -45.82
N VAL A 222 -8.13 -2.10 -45.88
CA VAL A 222 -9.03 -2.01 -44.72
C VAL A 222 -9.46 -3.42 -44.31
N ALA A 223 -9.09 -3.85 -43.11
CA ALA A 223 -9.40 -5.18 -42.60
C ALA A 223 -10.92 -5.40 -42.54
N GLY A 224 -11.44 -6.33 -43.35
CA GLY A 224 -12.85 -6.74 -43.35
C GLY A 224 -13.57 -6.71 -44.70
N GLN A 225 -12.85 -6.56 -45.82
CA GLN A 225 -13.33 -6.89 -47.17
C GLN A 225 -12.65 -8.14 -47.72
#